data_AF-A0A3A5V1K0-F1
#
_entry.id   AF-A0A3A5V1K0-F1
#
_cell.length_a   1.000
_cell.length_b   1.000
_cell.length_c   1.000
_cell.angle_alpha   90.00
_cell.angle_beta   90.00
_cell.angle_gamma   90.00
#
_symmetry.space_group_name_H-M   'P 1'
#
loop_
_entity.id
_entity.type
_entity.pdbx_description
1 polymer ?
#
loop_
_entity_poly.entity_id
_entity_poly.type
_entity_poly.pdbx_seq_one_letter_code
_entity_poly.pdbx_strand_id
1 'polypeptide(L)'
;MGELSGYLFLVMEMQTAPPSQPMWEIPLTPAPDRLTVWRASTPWQTVRSMLGLVIVCFFIAQISVLVVAGYIDGDMNGTIGPFDPMFTFLGGICLSPCLLLFFYLRRPKLTHTVQAYPDDGGSNLHALSGGMVVKSPGATKVQHHLFRSTAPLEMPRPLHLWLLFVLGVGISTVCLLPLTLLGANVWTLLLALLVVLPAWLIGFATPVFAWWSITSRHFGIHIARRDAEWMLAAGMLSTVPAIIINSVVSPILIGFVGLDPFTTGTLGEGLILFVSAPVGEELCKALAVLALSHLIISPKHGFYVGSTVGLGFALVENASYISMALAGDYSSISYFFTATLRGLSSIPGHAMWTGLSGYAIGCWLSRGNTLPSISGTAYLSDDAEANWVLYDKKGAVIEQSSWATVPSPQMVKWLGKHQKHAWQMPQTISIGLMMAIAGHALWNGSSWGVGMILIDNTSGLAIVLQLAWLVLMVLILWFCILRWLPTIVLSPKE
;
A
#
# COMPACT_ATOMS: atom_id res chain seq x y z
N MET A 1 4.72 18.18 -17.94
CA MET A 1 5.42 19.48 -18.04
C MET A 1 6.90 19.25 -17.80
N GLY A 2 7.74 19.73 -18.72
CA GLY A 2 9.19 19.84 -18.58
C GLY A 2 10.01 18.73 -19.25
N GLU A 3 10.02 18.69 -20.59
CA GLU A 3 11.10 18.07 -21.37
C GLU A 3 12.26 19.06 -21.48
N LEU A 4 13.46 18.64 -21.11
CA LEU A 4 14.72 19.25 -21.53
C LEU A 4 15.77 18.14 -21.67
N SER A 5 16.02 17.71 -22.89
CA SER A 5 17.24 16.98 -23.27
C SER A 5 17.39 17.07 -24.78
N GLY A 6 18.13 18.07 -25.25
CA GLY A 6 18.57 18.12 -26.64
C GLY A 6 19.59 17.01 -26.89
N TYR A 7 19.20 15.99 -27.65
CA TYR A 7 20.04 15.20 -28.57
C TYR A 7 19.12 14.45 -29.56
N LEU A 8 19.62 14.26 -30.78
CA LEU A 8 18.90 13.82 -31.97
C LEU A 8 18.42 12.36 -31.82
N PHE A 9 17.14 12.17 -31.54
CA PHE A 9 16.41 11.00 -32.01
C PHE A 9 16.18 11.18 -33.50
N LEU A 10 16.09 10.10 -34.27
CA LEU A 10 15.36 10.15 -35.54
C LEU A 10 13.87 10.26 -35.17
N VAL A 11 13.50 11.45 -34.69
CA VAL A 11 12.12 11.86 -34.45
C VAL A 11 11.51 11.89 -35.83
N MET A 12 10.63 10.93 -36.13
CA MET A 12 9.62 11.19 -37.14
C MET A 12 8.78 12.35 -36.61
N GLU A 13 8.94 13.52 -37.22
CA GLU A 13 8.13 14.69 -36.90
C GLU A 13 6.64 14.34 -37.10
N MET A 14 5.90 14.31 -36.00
CA MET A 14 4.44 14.33 -36.04
C MET A 14 4.01 15.74 -36.41
N GLN A 15 3.64 15.94 -37.67
CA GLN A 15 3.07 17.19 -38.17
C GLN A 15 1.53 17.10 -38.20
N THR A 16 0.88 18.23 -37.91
CA THR A 16 -0.56 18.41 -38.15
C THR A 16 -0.84 18.44 -39.65
N ALA A 17 -1.85 17.69 -40.09
CA ALA A 17 -2.07 17.40 -41.51
C ALA A 17 -2.26 18.66 -42.39
N PRO A 18 -1.66 18.70 -43.60
CA PRO A 18 -2.07 19.63 -44.66
C PRO A 18 -3.39 19.19 -45.30
N PRO A 19 -4.24 20.13 -45.75
CA PRO A 19 -5.57 19.80 -46.27
C PRO A 19 -5.49 19.46 -47.75
N SER A 20 -5.52 18.17 -48.15
CA SER A 20 -5.99 17.74 -49.50
C SER A 20 -5.81 16.25 -49.86
N GLN A 21 -5.84 15.29 -48.93
CA GLN A 21 -6.08 13.88 -49.31
C GLN A 21 -7.00 13.23 -48.29
N PRO A 22 -8.08 12.52 -48.70
CA PRO A 22 -8.78 11.63 -47.77
C PRO A 22 -7.71 10.66 -47.27
N MET A 23 -7.43 10.66 -45.98
CA MET A 23 -6.54 9.68 -45.38
C MET A 23 -7.42 8.73 -44.59
N TRP A 24 -7.36 7.45 -44.95
CA TRP A 24 -8.08 6.40 -44.25
C TRP A 24 -7.41 6.26 -42.89
N GLU A 25 -8.14 6.58 -41.83
CA GLU A 25 -7.66 6.40 -40.48
C GLU A 25 -7.38 4.92 -40.25
N ILE A 26 -6.16 4.61 -39.79
CA ILE A 26 -5.80 3.25 -39.42
C ILE A 26 -6.53 2.91 -38.12
N PRO A 27 -7.29 1.80 -38.07
CA PRO A 27 -7.98 1.38 -36.86
C PRO A 27 -7.02 0.76 -35.85
N LEU A 28 -7.38 0.85 -34.56
CA LEU A 28 -6.65 0.19 -33.48
C LEU A 28 -6.63 -1.32 -33.69
N THR A 29 -5.43 -1.89 -33.65
CA THR A 29 -5.21 -3.34 -33.70
C THR A 29 -5.05 -3.91 -32.29
N PRO A 30 -5.45 -5.18 -32.04
CA PRO A 30 -5.25 -5.80 -30.73
C PRO A 30 -3.77 -5.85 -30.37
N ALA A 31 -3.43 -5.60 -29.11
CA ALA A 31 -2.04 -5.64 -28.66
C ALA A 31 -1.47 -7.07 -28.82
N PRO A 32 -0.26 -7.26 -29.38
CA PRO A 32 0.36 -8.57 -29.50
C PRO A 32 0.58 -9.20 -28.11
N ASP A 33 0.38 -10.51 -27.99
CA ASP A 33 0.44 -11.25 -26.71
C ASP A 33 1.80 -11.17 -25.98
N ARG A 34 2.84 -10.67 -26.65
CA ARG A 34 4.21 -10.53 -26.11
C ARG A 34 4.76 -9.10 -26.16
N LEU A 35 3.92 -8.11 -26.41
CA LEU A 35 4.37 -6.72 -26.47
C LEU A 35 4.60 -6.16 -25.06
N THR A 36 5.85 -6.24 -24.58
CA THR A 36 6.29 -5.56 -23.36
C THR A 36 7.02 -4.28 -23.71
N VAL A 37 6.37 -3.13 -23.50
CA VAL A 37 7.02 -1.82 -23.69
C VAL A 37 7.27 -1.19 -22.33
N TRP A 38 8.55 -0.92 -22.08
CA TRP A 38 8.99 -0.24 -20.88
C TRP A 38 9.32 1.22 -21.16
N ARG A 39 8.96 2.10 -20.23
CA ARG A 39 9.42 3.50 -20.20
C ARG A 39 10.22 3.68 -18.92
N ALA A 40 11.42 4.25 -19.04
CA ALA A 40 12.24 4.58 -17.89
C ALA A 40 11.45 5.47 -16.91
N SER A 41 11.21 4.97 -15.70
CA SER A 41 10.65 5.73 -14.58
C SER A 41 11.71 6.02 -13.52
N THR A 42 11.41 6.92 -12.59
CA THR A 42 12.24 7.10 -11.40
C THR A 42 11.64 6.32 -10.24
N PRO A 43 12.46 5.69 -9.37
CA PRO A 43 11.96 4.95 -8.21
C PRO A 43 11.08 5.79 -7.27
N TRP A 44 11.33 7.09 -7.19
CA TRP A 44 10.56 8.03 -6.36
C TRP A 44 9.19 8.38 -6.92
N GLN A 45 8.93 8.12 -8.21
CA GLN A 45 7.63 8.39 -8.82
C GLN A 45 6.53 7.51 -8.21
N THR A 46 6.85 6.26 -7.85
CA THR A 46 5.93 5.33 -7.16
C THR A 46 5.54 5.90 -5.79
N VAL A 47 6.54 6.30 -5.00
CA VAL A 47 6.35 6.89 -3.66
C VAL A 47 5.47 8.14 -3.72
N ARG A 48 5.76 9.08 -4.63
CA ARG A 48 4.97 10.31 -4.78
C ARG A 48 3.52 10.04 -5.18
N SER A 49 3.32 9.10 -6.10
CA SER A 49 1.97 8.73 -6.56
C SER A 49 1.16 8.09 -5.44
N MET A 50 1.77 7.21 -4.65
CA MET A 50 1.11 6.55 -3.53
C MET A 50 0.85 7.50 -2.37
N LEU A 51 1.77 8.43 -2.06
CA LEU A 51 1.56 9.41 -0.98
C LEU A 51 0.30 10.26 -1.21
N GLY A 52 0.08 10.73 -2.45
CA GLY A 52 -1.14 11.47 -2.79
C GLY A 52 -2.41 10.61 -2.62
N LEU A 53 -2.34 9.32 -2.97
CA LEU A 53 -3.46 8.41 -2.82
C LEU A 53 -3.78 8.11 -1.35
N VAL A 54 -2.77 7.97 -0.49
CA VAL A 54 -2.96 7.72 0.95
C VAL A 54 -3.74 8.86 1.60
N ILE A 55 -3.40 10.11 1.29
CA ILE A 55 -4.11 11.28 1.84
C ILE A 55 -5.59 11.23 1.45
N VAL A 56 -5.89 10.91 0.19
CA VAL A 56 -7.27 10.79 -0.29
C VAL A 56 -8.00 9.65 0.42
N CYS A 57 -7.39 8.47 0.52
CA CYS A 57 -7.97 7.32 1.22
C CYS A 57 -8.17 7.58 2.73
N PHE A 58 -7.26 8.33 3.36
CA PHE A 58 -7.40 8.74 4.75
C PHE A 58 -8.67 9.57 4.97
N PHE A 59 -8.91 10.60 4.16
CA PHE A 59 -10.14 11.38 4.26
C PHE A 59 -11.39 10.56 3.92
N ILE A 60 -11.32 9.67 2.91
CA ILE A 60 -12.41 8.74 2.60
C ILE A 60 -12.76 7.90 3.84
N ALA A 61 -11.78 7.31 4.51
CA ALA A 61 -12.00 6.48 5.69
C ALA A 61 -12.62 7.28 6.85
N GLN A 62 -12.05 8.44 7.19
CA GLN A 62 -12.53 9.27 8.31
C GLN A 62 -13.95 9.79 8.06
N ILE A 63 -14.24 10.31 6.86
CA ILE A 63 -15.57 10.85 6.52
C ILE A 63 -16.61 9.72 6.43
N SER A 64 -16.22 8.52 5.99
CA SER A 64 -17.14 7.38 5.93
C SER A 64 -17.67 6.98 7.32
N VAL A 65 -16.85 7.08 8.37
CA VAL A 65 -17.30 6.88 9.75
C VAL A 65 -18.39 7.88 10.10
N LEU A 66 -18.16 9.17 9.83
CA LEU A 66 -19.14 10.23 10.12
C LEU A 66 -20.47 10.00 9.40
N VAL A 67 -20.43 9.58 8.14
CA VAL A 67 -21.64 9.28 7.34
C VAL A 67 -22.45 8.14 7.96
N VAL A 68 -21.78 7.04 8.32
CA VAL A 68 -22.42 5.85 8.89
C VAL A 68 -22.88 6.09 10.32
N ALA A 69 -22.08 6.79 11.14
CA ALA A 69 -22.47 7.22 12.48
C ALA A 69 -23.73 8.09 12.41
N GLY A 70 -23.76 9.12 11.55
CA GLY A 70 -24.97 9.93 11.35
C GLY A 70 -26.21 9.11 10.99
N TYR A 71 -26.04 8.00 10.26
CA TYR A 71 -27.15 7.13 9.89
C TYR A 71 -27.63 6.20 11.02
N ILE A 72 -26.72 5.70 11.86
CA ILE A 72 -26.97 4.60 12.82
C ILE A 72 -26.95 5.06 14.27
N ASP A 73 -26.01 5.93 14.64
CA ASP A 73 -25.68 6.39 16.00
C ASP A 73 -25.19 7.85 15.91
N GLY A 74 -26.14 8.77 15.69
CA GLY A 74 -25.86 10.16 15.33
C GLY A 74 -25.25 10.98 16.46
N ASP A 75 -25.51 10.61 17.72
CA ASP A 75 -24.85 11.22 18.88
C ASP A 75 -23.60 10.45 19.34
N MET A 76 -23.23 9.37 18.64
CA MET A 76 -22.03 8.55 18.85
C MET A 76 -21.91 8.05 20.30
N ASN A 77 -23.04 7.70 20.91
CA ASN A 77 -23.11 7.27 22.30
C ASN A 77 -23.10 5.73 22.44
N GLY A 78 -22.94 4.99 21.33
CA GLY A 78 -22.93 3.53 21.31
C GLY A 78 -24.31 2.91 21.45
N THR A 79 -25.36 3.64 21.13
CA THR A 79 -26.74 3.13 21.04
C THR A 79 -27.29 3.39 19.65
N ILE A 80 -28.28 2.60 19.23
CA ILE A 80 -28.90 2.81 17.93
C ILE A 80 -29.80 4.04 18.01
N GLY A 81 -29.52 5.02 17.15
CA GLY A 81 -30.18 6.30 17.09
C GLY A 81 -29.65 7.29 18.13
N PRO A 82 -29.97 8.58 17.97
CA PRO A 82 -30.85 9.13 16.95
C PRO A 82 -30.17 9.18 15.57
N PHE A 83 -30.99 9.21 14.52
CA PHE A 83 -30.52 9.53 13.18
C PHE A 83 -30.15 11.02 13.11
N ASP A 84 -28.91 11.34 12.73
CA ASP A 84 -28.45 12.71 12.47
C ASP A 84 -28.32 12.96 10.95
N PRO A 85 -29.33 13.60 10.33
CA PRO A 85 -29.31 13.89 8.90
C PRO A 85 -28.21 14.89 8.51
N MET A 86 -27.75 15.76 9.42
CA MET A 86 -26.69 16.74 9.13
C MET A 86 -25.34 16.06 8.98
N PHE A 87 -25.00 15.13 9.87
CA PHE A 87 -23.76 14.35 9.75
C PHE A 87 -23.74 13.51 8.48
N THR A 88 -24.83 12.81 8.15
CA THR A 88 -24.91 12.02 6.91
C THR A 88 -24.86 12.91 5.66
N PHE A 89 -25.58 14.04 5.64
CA PHE A 89 -25.62 14.94 4.48
C PHE A 89 -24.28 15.65 4.25
N LEU A 90 -23.72 16.29 5.27
CA LEU A 90 -22.43 16.98 5.18
C LEU A 90 -21.30 16.00 4.92
N GLY A 91 -21.31 14.83 5.57
CA GLY A 91 -20.36 13.75 5.30
C GLY A 91 -20.43 13.29 3.84
N GLY A 92 -21.63 13.11 3.28
CA GLY A 92 -21.82 12.74 1.87
C GLY A 92 -21.26 13.79 0.90
N ILE A 93 -21.52 15.07 1.16
CA ILE A 93 -20.97 16.18 0.36
C ILE A 93 -19.44 16.18 0.43
N CYS A 94 -18.86 16.07 1.62
CA CYS A 94 -17.41 16.07 1.83
C CYS A 94 -16.72 14.81 1.26
N LEU A 95 -17.41 13.67 1.25
CA LEU A 95 -16.89 12.41 0.71
C LEU A 95 -16.85 12.43 -0.82
N SER A 96 -17.82 13.08 -1.46
CA SER A 96 -17.95 13.11 -2.93
C SER A 96 -16.70 13.63 -3.68
N PRO A 97 -16.06 14.77 -3.34
CA PRO A 97 -14.84 15.20 -4.01
C PRO A 97 -13.66 14.24 -3.76
N CYS A 98 -13.58 13.63 -2.58
CA CYS A 98 -12.53 12.65 -2.28
C CYS A 98 -12.67 11.39 -3.12
N LEU A 99 -13.89 10.87 -3.30
CA LEU A 99 -14.17 9.74 -4.19
C LEU A 99 -13.88 10.08 -5.66
N LEU A 100 -14.32 11.25 -6.14
CA LEU A 100 -14.02 11.72 -7.49
C LEU A 100 -12.51 11.82 -7.72
N LEU A 101 -11.77 12.37 -6.74
CA LEU A 101 -10.32 12.46 -6.80
C LEU A 101 -9.66 11.07 -6.77
N PHE A 102 -10.17 10.13 -5.96
CA PHE A 102 -9.69 8.75 -5.94
C PHE A 102 -9.81 8.10 -7.33
N PHE A 103 -10.99 8.17 -7.95
CA PHE A 103 -11.21 7.61 -9.29
C PHE A 103 -10.35 8.32 -10.35
N TYR A 104 -10.19 9.64 -10.25
CA TYR A 104 -9.31 10.40 -11.14
C TYR A 104 -7.84 9.97 -11.01
N LEU A 105 -7.33 9.77 -9.78
CA LEU A 105 -5.96 9.32 -9.53
C LEU A 105 -5.72 7.86 -9.95
N ARG A 106 -6.75 7.00 -9.89
CA ARG A 106 -6.68 5.59 -10.28
C ARG A 106 -7.06 5.30 -11.73
N ARG A 107 -7.37 6.31 -12.54
CA ARG A 107 -7.67 6.11 -13.96
C ARG A 107 -6.54 5.35 -14.67
N PRO A 108 -6.86 4.37 -15.54
CA PRO A 108 -5.84 3.59 -16.22
C PRO A 108 -5.04 4.51 -17.16
N LYS A 109 -3.71 4.52 -16.99
CA LYS A 109 -2.81 5.15 -17.96
C LYS A 109 -2.56 4.15 -19.09
N LEU A 110 -2.99 4.53 -20.28
CA LEU A 110 -2.82 3.72 -21.49
C LEU A 110 -1.62 4.23 -22.27
N THR A 111 -0.80 3.30 -22.75
CA THR A 111 0.32 3.57 -23.65
C THR A 111 -0.16 3.28 -25.06
N HIS A 112 -0.04 4.28 -25.93
CA HIS A 112 -0.30 4.14 -27.36
C HIS A 112 1.04 3.86 -28.06
N THR A 113 1.19 2.70 -28.66
CA THR A 113 2.34 2.41 -29.52
C THR A 113 1.93 2.42 -30.97
N VAL A 114 2.78 3.01 -31.79
CA VAL A 114 2.65 3.03 -33.24
C VAL A 114 3.91 2.36 -33.78
N GLN A 115 3.73 1.27 -34.52
CA GLN A 115 4.79 0.52 -35.17
C GLN A 115 4.62 0.66 -36.68
N ALA A 116 5.70 1.04 -37.36
CA ALA A 116 5.76 1.09 -38.81
C ALA A 116 6.80 0.07 -39.27
N TYR A 117 6.42 -0.84 -40.14
CA TYR A 117 7.35 -1.81 -40.74
C TYR A 117 7.41 -1.61 -42.25
N PRO A 118 8.59 -1.79 -42.88
CA PRO A 118 8.72 -1.75 -44.33
C PRO A 118 7.79 -2.79 -44.98
N ASP A 119 7.05 -2.37 -45.99
CA ASP A 119 6.14 -3.24 -46.75
C ASP A 119 6.06 -2.71 -48.18
N ASP A 120 6.36 -3.58 -49.15
CA ASP A 120 6.39 -3.22 -50.58
C ASP A 120 4.99 -2.79 -51.09
N GLY A 121 3.92 -3.23 -50.41
CA GLY A 121 2.54 -2.79 -50.65
C GLY A 121 2.07 -1.64 -49.77
N GLY A 122 2.96 -1.03 -49.00
CA GLY A 122 2.67 0.00 -48.01
C GLY A 122 2.48 1.42 -48.57
N SER A 123 2.26 2.38 -47.66
CA SER A 123 2.18 3.81 -47.97
C SER A 123 3.29 4.58 -47.25
N ASN A 124 3.59 5.79 -47.73
CA ASN A 124 4.51 6.72 -47.07
C ASN A 124 3.80 7.65 -46.07
N LEU A 125 2.47 7.68 -46.09
CA LEU A 125 1.62 8.54 -45.28
C LEU A 125 0.49 7.72 -44.67
N HIS A 126 0.36 7.82 -43.34
CA HIS A 126 -0.60 7.06 -42.54
C HIS A 126 -1.29 7.99 -41.55
N ALA A 127 -2.62 8.09 -41.60
CA ALA A 127 -3.39 8.83 -40.61
C ALA A 127 -3.74 7.96 -39.40
N LEU A 128 -3.60 8.53 -38.21
CA LEU A 128 -4.02 7.93 -36.94
C LEU A 128 -5.21 8.71 -36.38
N SER A 129 -6.03 8.01 -35.58
CA SER A 129 -7.10 8.61 -34.78
C SER A 129 -6.61 9.81 -33.98
N GLY A 130 -7.33 10.94 -34.04
CA GLY A 130 -6.96 12.18 -33.34
C GLY A 130 -6.11 13.15 -34.16
N GLY A 131 -6.04 12.97 -35.49
CA GLY A 131 -5.42 13.92 -36.41
C GLY A 131 -3.89 13.84 -36.49
N MET A 132 -3.28 12.79 -35.94
CA MET A 132 -1.84 12.55 -36.05
C MET A 132 -1.52 11.83 -37.37
N VAL A 133 -0.38 12.16 -37.98
CA VAL A 133 0.08 11.55 -39.22
C VAL A 133 1.48 10.99 -39.06
N VAL A 134 1.68 9.76 -39.53
CA VAL A 134 2.96 9.05 -39.56
C VAL A 134 3.47 9.09 -41.00
N LYS A 135 4.55 9.83 -41.23
CA LYS A 135 5.19 9.95 -42.55
C LYS A 135 6.51 9.18 -42.59
N SER A 136 6.57 8.11 -43.38
CA SER A 136 7.77 7.28 -43.53
C SER A 136 8.55 7.64 -44.81
N PRO A 137 9.89 7.48 -44.82
CA PRO A 137 10.72 7.73 -45.99
C PRO A 137 10.59 6.68 -47.10
N GLY A 138 10.04 5.50 -46.80
CA GLY A 138 9.72 4.44 -47.75
C GLY A 138 8.36 3.80 -47.46
N ALA A 139 7.91 2.91 -48.33
CA ALA A 139 6.61 2.25 -48.20
C ALA A 139 6.58 1.42 -46.91
N THR A 140 5.66 1.77 -46.01
CA THR A 140 5.49 1.07 -44.74
C THR A 140 4.03 0.72 -44.52
N LYS A 141 3.80 -0.28 -43.68
CA LYS A 141 2.50 -0.55 -43.09
C LYS A 141 2.55 -0.21 -41.61
N VAL A 142 1.59 0.59 -41.17
CA VAL A 142 1.50 1.08 -39.79
C VAL A 142 0.46 0.28 -39.03
N GLN A 143 0.83 -0.15 -37.84
CA GLN A 143 -0.07 -0.75 -36.86
C GLN A 143 0.05 0.03 -35.55
N HIS A 144 -1.06 0.15 -34.85
CA HIS A 144 -1.07 0.86 -33.58
C HIS A 144 -1.99 0.20 -32.57
N HIS A 145 -1.52 0.14 -31.33
CA HIS A 145 -2.15 -0.61 -30.25
C HIS A 145 -2.22 0.26 -29.01
N LEU A 146 -3.29 0.08 -28.24
CA LEU A 146 -3.47 0.71 -26.95
C LEU A 146 -3.41 -0.38 -25.88
N PHE A 147 -2.41 -0.32 -25.01
CA PHE A 147 -2.26 -1.28 -23.92
C PHE A 147 -1.92 -0.57 -22.62
N ARG A 148 -2.06 -1.29 -21.51
CA ARG A 148 -1.69 -0.78 -20.18
C ARG A 148 -0.19 -0.94 -19.98
N SER A 149 0.48 0.06 -19.41
CA SER A 149 1.90 -0.03 -19.08
C SER A 149 2.20 -1.25 -18.19
N THR A 150 3.12 -2.10 -18.64
CA THR A 150 3.62 -3.29 -17.92
C THR A 150 4.92 -3.03 -17.16
N ALA A 151 5.28 -1.75 -16.97
CA ALA A 151 6.53 -1.38 -16.31
C ALA A 151 6.66 -2.04 -14.91
N PRO A 152 7.82 -2.66 -14.61
CA PRO A 152 8.05 -3.30 -13.32
C PRO A 152 8.00 -2.28 -12.18
N LEU A 153 7.68 -2.77 -10.98
CA LEU A 153 7.73 -1.97 -9.77
C LEU A 153 9.17 -1.55 -9.44
N GLU A 154 9.43 -0.24 -9.50
CA GLU A 154 10.68 0.35 -9.03
C GLU A 154 10.47 1.06 -7.69
N MET A 155 11.31 0.71 -6.71
CA MET A 155 11.28 1.29 -5.36
C MET A 155 12.65 1.86 -4.96
N PRO A 156 12.70 3.02 -4.25
CA PRO A 156 13.96 3.57 -3.73
C PRO A 156 14.67 2.57 -2.81
N ARG A 157 15.99 2.69 -2.66
CA ARG A 157 16.75 1.79 -1.79
C ARG A 157 16.21 1.87 -0.34
N PRO A 158 16.04 0.74 0.37
CA PRO A 158 15.56 0.74 1.75
C PRO A 158 16.39 1.66 2.65
N LEU A 159 17.70 1.71 2.44
CA LEU A 159 18.60 2.60 3.18
C LEU A 159 18.18 4.08 3.08
N HIS A 160 17.83 4.57 1.89
CA HIS A 160 17.43 5.97 1.71
C HIS A 160 16.10 6.27 2.41
N LEU A 161 15.17 5.31 2.41
CA LEU A 161 13.87 5.45 3.08
C LEU A 161 14.04 5.41 4.61
N TRP A 162 14.85 4.50 5.14
CA TRP A 162 15.15 4.47 6.57
C TRP A 162 15.92 5.70 7.05
N LEU A 163 16.87 6.21 6.26
CA LEU A 163 17.55 7.47 6.56
C LEU A 163 16.57 8.65 6.58
N LEU A 164 15.67 8.74 5.59
CA LEU A 164 14.62 9.75 5.57
C LEU A 164 13.72 9.67 6.81
N PHE A 165 13.37 8.45 7.22
CA PHE A 165 12.56 8.23 8.42
C PHE A 165 13.30 8.64 9.70
N VAL A 166 14.50 8.13 9.94
CA VAL A 166 15.27 8.41 11.16
C VAL A 166 15.62 9.89 11.27
N LEU A 167 16.12 10.51 10.20
CA LEU A 167 16.45 11.94 10.19
C LEU A 167 15.19 12.79 10.29
N GLY A 168 14.12 12.44 9.55
CA GLY A 168 12.89 13.21 9.55
C GLY A 168 12.15 13.15 10.89
N VAL A 169 12.09 11.98 11.53
CA VAL A 169 11.54 11.83 12.89
C VAL A 169 12.42 12.58 13.89
N GLY A 170 13.75 12.41 13.84
CA GLY A 170 14.67 13.08 14.76
C GLY A 170 14.61 14.61 14.67
N ILE A 171 14.70 15.18 13.46
CA ILE A 171 14.61 16.62 13.23
C ILE A 171 13.24 17.15 13.67
N SER A 172 12.14 16.49 13.28
CA SER A 172 10.81 16.94 13.68
C SER A 172 10.62 16.92 15.19
N THR A 173 11.14 15.89 15.87
CA THR A 173 11.10 15.77 17.33
C THR A 173 11.83 16.95 17.99
N VAL A 174 13.05 17.26 17.53
CA VAL A 174 13.84 18.39 18.04
C VAL A 174 13.13 19.71 17.79
N CYS A 175 12.53 19.91 16.61
CA CYS A 175 11.80 21.14 16.29
C CYS A 175 10.48 21.30 17.08
N LEU A 176 9.84 20.20 17.47
CA LEU A 176 8.62 20.23 18.29
C LEU A 176 8.93 20.31 19.79
N LEU A 177 10.16 20.01 20.22
CA LEU A 177 10.57 20.02 21.62
C LEU A 177 10.32 21.38 22.33
N PRO A 178 10.57 22.54 21.71
CA PRO A 178 10.25 23.84 22.31
C PRO A 178 8.77 24.00 22.65
N LEU A 179 7.85 23.47 21.82
CA LEU A 179 6.41 23.52 22.11
C LEU A 179 6.07 22.72 23.36
N THR A 180 6.68 21.53 23.52
CA THR A 180 6.47 20.68 24.69
C THR A 180 7.11 21.24 25.97
N LEU A 181 8.28 21.88 25.89
CA LEU A 181 9.02 22.37 27.06
C LEU A 181 8.62 23.78 27.50
N LEU A 182 8.36 24.68 26.54
CA LEU A 182 8.09 26.10 26.80
C LEU A 182 6.60 26.44 26.73
N GLY A 183 5.77 25.46 26.34
CA GLY A 183 4.34 25.65 26.11
C GLY A 183 4.03 26.42 24.81
N ALA A 184 2.74 26.64 24.58
CA ALA A 184 2.23 27.35 23.43
C ALA A 184 2.52 28.86 23.52
N ASN A 185 3.39 29.35 22.64
CA ASN A 185 3.63 30.76 22.39
C ASN A 185 3.67 31.00 20.87
N VAL A 186 3.67 32.26 20.45
CA VAL A 186 3.60 32.61 19.01
C VAL A 186 4.71 31.91 18.21
N TRP A 187 5.94 31.87 18.74
CA TRP A 187 7.09 31.26 18.06
C TRP A 187 7.03 29.73 18.02
N THR A 188 6.63 29.08 19.12
CA THR A 188 6.51 27.62 19.19
C THR A 188 5.37 27.11 18.33
N LEU A 189 4.25 27.86 18.26
CA LEU A 189 3.13 27.54 17.37
C LEU A 189 3.48 27.71 15.89
N LEU A 190 4.19 28.78 15.52
CA LEU A 190 4.65 28.99 14.14
C LEU A 190 5.62 27.89 13.70
N LEU A 191 6.58 27.53 14.57
CA LEU A 191 7.50 26.42 14.30
C LEU A 191 6.76 25.10 14.18
N ALA A 192 5.82 24.82 15.08
CA ALA A 192 5.01 23.60 15.02
C ALA A 192 4.19 23.52 13.73
N LEU A 193 3.54 24.60 13.31
CA LEU A 193 2.75 24.63 12.07
C LEU A 193 3.58 24.30 10.82
N LEU A 194 4.83 24.77 10.77
CA LEU A 194 5.76 24.46 9.67
C LEU A 194 6.21 23.00 9.67
N VAL A 195 6.29 22.36 10.84
CA VAL A 195 6.89 21.03 11.01
C VAL A 195 5.85 19.91 11.06
N VAL A 196 4.64 20.15 11.57
CA VAL A 196 3.61 19.12 11.78
C VAL A 196 3.24 18.40 10.49
N LEU A 197 3.02 19.10 9.38
CA LEU A 197 2.66 18.46 8.11
C LEU A 197 3.81 17.58 7.54
N PRO A 198 5.07 18.07 7.44
CA PRO A 198 6.20 17.21 7.09
C PRO A 198 6.40 16.04 8.05
N ALA A 199 6.32 16.26 9.35
CA ALA A 199 6.47 15.24 10.38
C ALA A 199 5.41 14.15 10.22
N TRP A 200 4.15 14.54 10.01
CA TRP A 200 3.06 13.61 9.75
C TRP A 200 3.34 12.73 8.54
N LEU A 201 3.64 13.34 7.38
CA LEU A 201 3.91 12.61 6.13
C LEU A 201 5.10 11.65 6.25
N ILE A 202 6.19 12.06 6.91
CA ILE A 202 7.37 11.22 7.11
C ILE A 202 7.06 10.07 8.07
N GLY A 203 6.45 10.39 9.22
CA GLY A 203 6.14 9.44 10.28
C GLY A 203 5.22 8.33 9.82
N PHE A 204 4.16 8.65 9.06
CA PHE A 204 3.22 7.61 8.65
C PHE A 204 3.67 6.82 7.41
N ALA A 205 4.24 7.48 6.40
CA ALA A 205 4.40 6.89 5.07
C ALA A 205 5.77 6.22 4.83
N THR A 206 6.84 6.86 5.30
CA THR A 206 8.21 6.45 4.98
C THR A 206 8.55 5.04 5.48
N PRO A 207 8.19 4.60 6.71
CA PRO A 207 8.51 3.26 7.16
C PRO A 207 7.73 2.20 6.36
N VAL A 208 6.48 2.47 5.96
CA VAL A 208 5.73 1.56 5.08
C VAL A 208 6.43 1.38 3.73
N PHE A 209 6.85 2.48 3.10
CA PHE A 209 7.60 2.38 1.85
C PHE A 209 8.96 1.69 2.01
N ALA A 210 9.60 1.83 3.17
CA ALA A 210 10.85 1.13 3.48
C ALA A 210 10.62 -0.39 3.55
N TRP A 211 9.58 -0.84 4.26
CA TRP A 211 9.18 -2.25 4.31
C TRP A 211 8.73 -2.78 2.96
N TRP A 212 7.98 -1.99 2.20
CA TRP A 212 7.56 -2.36 0.85
C TRP A 212 8.74 -2.52 -0.10
N SER A 213 9.75 -1.63 0.00
CA SER A 213 11.00 -1.75 -0.76
C SER A 213 11.80 -3.00 -0.37
N ILE A 214 11.83 -3.36 0.92
CA ILE A 214 12.49 -4.59 1.37
C ILE A 214 11.77 -5.80 0.80
N THR A 215 10.46 -5.90 0.98
CA THR A 215 9.67 -7.06 0.52
C THR A 215 9.71 -7.22 -0.99
N SER A 216 9.54 -6.15 -1.77
CA SER A 216 9.56 -6.22 -3.24
C SER A 216 10.92 -6.67 -3.79
N ARG A 217 12.03 -6.27 -3.16
CA ARG A 217 13.39 -6.63 -3.59
C ARG A 217 13.76 -8.07 -3.26
N HIS A 218 13.27 -8.58 -2.13
CA HIS A 218 13.78 -9.82 -1.56
C HIS A 218 12.91 -11.04 -1.88
N PHE A 219 11.62 -10.85 -2.17
CA PHE A 219 10.73 -11.98 -2.48
C PHE A 219 10.94 -12.55 -3.88
N GLY A 220 11.61 -11.83 -4.77
CA GLY A 220 11.90 -12.28 -6.13
C GLY A 220 10.65 -12.54 -6.96
N ILE A 221 9.62 -11.70 -6.78
CA ILE A 221 8.37 -11.76 -7.53
C ILE A 221 8.35 -10.59 -8.51
N HIS A 222 8.11 -10.89 -9.78
CA HIS A 222 7.93 -9.88 -10.81
C HIS A 222 6.49 -9.38 -10.79
N ILE A 223 6.32 -8.09 -10.49
CA ILE A 223 5.01 -7.45 -10.52
C ILE A 223 5.07 -6.12 -11.25
N ALA A 224 4.07 -5.85 -12.09
CA ALA A 224 3.91 -4.55 -12.71
C ALA A 224 3.60 -3.51 -11.62
N ARG A 225 4.18 -2.31 -11.76
CA ARG A 225 3.97 -1.20 -10.83
C ARG A 225 2.49 -0.94 -10.57
N ARG A 226 1.67 -0.98 -11.62
CA ARG A 226 0.21 -0.75 -11.54
C ARG A 226 -0.47 -1.73 -10.58
N ASP A 227 -0.13 -3.02 -10.69
CA ASP A 227 -0.73 -4.07 -9.88
C ASP A 227 -0.28 -3.96 -8.42
N ALA A 228 1.00 -3.67 -8.21
CA ALA A 228 1.52 -3.42 -6.87
C ALA A 228 0.89 -2.17 -6.21
N GLU A 229 0.68 -1.09 -6.98
CA GLU A 229 -0.07 0.07 -6.51
C GLU A 229 -1.56 -0.26 -6.21
N TRP A 230 -2.19 -1.16 -6.97
CA TRP A 230 -3.55 -1.63 -6.69
C TRP A 230 -3.61 -2.50 -5.42
N MET A 231 -2.60 -3.33 -5.15
CA MET A 231 -2.51 -4.09 -3.90
C MET A 231 -2.47 -3.15 -2.69
N LEU A 232 -1.62 -2.13 -2.75
CA LEU A 232 -1.51 -1.13 -1.69
C LEU A 232 -2.82 -0.33 -1.54
N ALA A 233 -3.44 0.05 -2.67
CA ALA A 233 -4.73 0.75 -2.67
C ALA A 233 -5.88 -0.08 -2.09
N ALA A 234 -5.94 -1.38 -2.39
CA ALA A 234 -6.94 -2.27 -1.82
C ALA A 234 -6.80 -2.39 -0.30
N GLY A 235 -5.56 -2.43 0.20
CA GLY A 235 -5.27 -2.33 1.63
C GLY A 235 -5.80 -1.04 2.25
N MET A 236 -5.49 0.11 1.64
CA MET A 236 -6.01 1.40 2.10
C MET A 236 -7.54 1.45 2.10
N LEU A 237 -8.20 0.95 1.04
CA LEU A 237 -9.67 0.93 0.98
C LEU A 237 -10.31 -0.04 1.99
N SER A 238 -9.62 -1.15 2.32
CA SER A 238 -10.11 -2.10 3.34
C SER A 238 -10.18 -1.50 4.75
N THR A 239 -9.54 -0.35 4.97
CA THR A 239 -9.66 0.41 6.23
C THR A 239 -11.06 0.99 6.44
N VAL A 240 -11.78 1.33 5.35
CA VAL A 240 -13.10 1.96 5.41
C VAL A 240 -14.13 1.08 6.16
N PRO A 241 -14.40 -0.16 5.72
CA PRO A 241 -15.31 -1.03 6.47
C PRO A 241 -14.76 -1.37 7.87
N ALA A 242 -13.44 -1.52 8.02
CA ALA A 242 -12.85 -1.89 9.31
C ALA A 242 -13.00 -0.79 10.38
N ILE A 243 -12.77 0.48 10.03
CA ILE A 243 -12.95 1.59 10.97
C ILE A 243 -14.43 1.80 11.29
N ILE A 244 -15.35 1.60 10.34
CA ILE A 244 -16.80 1.62 10.60
C ILE A 244 -17.18 0.53 11.61
N ILE A 245 -16.64 -0.68 11.45
CA ILE A 245 -16.87 -1.78 12.41
C ILE A 245 -16.36 -1.39 13.79
N ASN A 246 -15.14 -0.86 13.89
CA ASN A 246 -14.50 -0.58 15.17
C ASN A 246 -15.07 0.67 15.88
N SER A 247 -15.51 1.67 15.13
CA SER A 247 -15.92 2.97 15.67
C SER A 247 -17.43 3.15 15.78
N VAL A 248 -18.24 2.33 15.10
CA VAL A 248 -19.72 2.45 15.13
C VAL A 248 -20.35 1.12 15.53
N VAL A 249 -20.13 0.07 14.74
CA VAL A 249 -20.84 -1.21 14.94
C VAL A 249 -20.49 -1.84 16.29
N SER A 250 -19.21 -1.85 16.65
CA SER A 250 -18.72 -2.57 17.83
C SER A 250 -19.04 -1.87 19.15
N PRO A 251 -18.90 -0.54 19.28
CA PRO A 251 -19.44 0.18 20.43
C PRO A 251 -20.93 -0.13 20.67
N ILE A 252 -21.75 -0.15 19.61
CA ILE A 252 -23.17 -0.51 19.71
C ILE A 252 -23.37 -1.94 20.23
N LEU A 253 -22.67 -2.92 19.65
CA LEU A 253 -22.76 -4.32 20.07
C LEU A 253 -22.32 -4.53 21.53
N ILE A 254 -21.28 -3.82 21.96
CA ILE A 254 -20.74 -3.91 23.33
C ILE A 254 -21.68 -3.22 24.33
N GLY A 255 -22.22 -2.05 23.96
CA GLY A 255 -23.25 -1.35 24.72
C GLY A 255 -24.50 -2.21 24.93
N PHE A 256 -24.94 -2.97 23.92
CA PHE A 256 -26.06 -3.92 24.05
C PHE A 256 -25.82 -5.02 25.08
N VAL A 257 -24.57 -5.42 25.31
CA VAL A 257 -24.19 -6.41 26.33
C VAL A 257 -24.03 -5.76 27.73
N GLY A 258 -24.23 -4.44 27.83
CA GLY A 258 -24.14 -3.70 29.09
C GLY A 258 -22.71 -3.35 29.51
N LEU A 259 -21.76 -3.38 28.57
CA LEU A 259 -20.39 -2.95 28.80
C LEU A 259 -20.18 -1.54 28.23
N ASP A 260 -19.38 -0.73 28.90
CA ASP A 260 -19.03 0.62 28.43
C ASP A 260 -17.89 0.54 27.40
N PRO A 261 -18.10 0.96 26.14
CA PRO A 261 -17.06 0.92 25.10
C PRO A 261 -16.22 2.20 25.01
N PHE A 262 -16.60 3.30 25.67
CA PHE A 262 -15.97 4.62 25.49
C PHE A 262 -15.07 5.02 26.64
N THR A 263 -15.36 4.54 27.85
CA THR A 263 -14.53 4.85 29.01
C THR A 263 -13.22 4.08 28.95
N THR A 264 -12.11 4.83 29.02
CA THR A 264 -10.75 4.26 29.03
C THR A 264 -10.56 3.34 30.24
N GLY A 265 -10.01 2.17 29.98
CA GLY A 265 -9.69 1.14 30.95
C GLY A 265 -10.85 0.21 31.31
N THR A 266 -11.95 0.28 30.59
CA THR A 266 -13.07 -0.66 30.74
C THR A 266 -12.84 -1.93 29.90
N LEU A 267 -13.52 -3.02 30.29
CA LEU A 267 -13.53 -4.24 29.48
C LEU A 267 -14.15 -3.99 28.09
N GLY A 268 -15.11 -3.07 27.96
CA GLY A 268 -15.72 -2.75 26.67
C GLY A 268 -14.72 -2.12 25.70
N GLU A 269 -13.95 -1.12 26.14
CA GLU A 269 -12.82 -0.59 25.35
C GLU A 269 -11.85 -1.71 24.97
N GLY A 270 -11.46 -2.55 25.93
CA GLY A 270 -10.56 -3.68 25.70
C GLY A 270 -11.09 -4.62 24.59
N LEU A 271 -12.36 -5.02 24.66
CA LEU A 271 -12.98 -5.90 23.65
C LEU A 271 -12.99 -5.27 22.26
N ILE A 272 -13.13 -3.95 22.14
CA ILE A 272 -12.95 -3.27 20.84
C ILE A 272 -11.51 -3.47 20.36
N LEU A 273 -10.53 -3.20 21.21
CA LEU A 273 -9.12 -3.20 20.84
C LEU A 273 -8.57 -4.59 20.51
N PHE A 274 -8.93 -5.63 21.26
CA PHE A 274 -8.33 -6.96 21.11
C PHE A 274 -9.27 -8.05 20.59
N VAL A 275 -10.56 -7.76 20.39
CA VAL A 275 -11.49 -8.68 19.71
C VAL A 275 -12.00 -8.05 18.42
N SER A 276 -12.73 -6.94 18.50
CA SER A 276 -13.35 -6.33 17.32
C SER A 276 -12.32 -5.93 16.28
N ALA A 277 -11.34 -5.10 16.65
CA ALA A 277 -10.37 -4.57 15.71
C ALA A 277 -9.58 -5.67 14.99
N PRO A 278 -9.00 -6.67 15.69
CA PRO A 278 -8.36 -7.79 15.03
C PRO A 278 -9.27 -8.57 14.08
N VAL A 279 -10.51 -8.87 14.50
CA VAL A 279 -11.46 -9.65 13.68
C VAL A 279 -11.91 -8.84 12.47
N GLY A 280 -12.44 -7.64 12.68
CA GLY A 280 -12.98 -6.77 11.64
C GLY A 280 -11.90 -6.39 10.62
N GLU A 281 -10.72 -6.01 11.08
CA GLU A 281 -9.65 -5.61 10.18
C GLU A 281 -9.06 -6.77 9.37
N GLU A 282 -8.73 -7.90 10.00
CA GLU A 282 -8.13 -9.01 9.25
C GLU A 282 -9.14 -9.65 8.29
N LEU A 283 -10.44 -9.64 8.61
CA LEU A 283 -11.50 -10.01 7.66
C LEU A 283 -11.54 -9.05 6.46
N CYS A 284 -11.58 -7.74 6.71
CA CYS A 284 -11.61 -6.74 5.64
C CYS A 284 -10.38 -6.81 4.73
N LYS A 285 -9.18 -7.00 5.33
CA LYS A 285 -7.93 -7.19 4.59
C LYS A 285 -7.95 -8.50 3.78
N ALA A 286 -8.42 -9.60 4.36
CA ALA A 286 -8.54 -10.88 3.64
C ALA A 286 -9.52 -10.79 2.45
N LEU A 287 -10.63 -10.08 2.60
CA LEU A 287 -11.55 -9.78 1.49
C LEU A 287 -10.89 -8.96 0.38
N ALA A 288 -10.07 -7.96 0.76
CA ALA A 288 -9.27 -7.20 -0.22
C ALA A 288 -8.26 -8.08 -0.96
N VAL A 289 -7.64 -9.06 -0.29
CA VAL A 289 -6.77 -10.05 -0.95
C VAL A 289 -7.56 -10.94 -1.90
N LEU A 290 -8.76 -11.40 -1.53
CA LEU A 290 -9.63 -12.20 -2.39
C LEU A 290 -10.07 -11.43 -3.64
N ALA A 291 -10.35 -10.13 -3.52
CA ALA A 291 -10.64 -9.25 -4.67
C ALA A 291 -9.45 -9.14 -5.65
N LEU A 292 -8.24 -9.40 -5.15
CA LEU A 292 -6.99 -9.44 -5.93
C LEU A 292 -6.53 -10.86 -6.27
N SER A 293 -7.41 -11.86 -6.14
CA SER A 293 -7.11 -13.27 -6.43
C SER A 293 -6.54 -13.51 -7.84
N HIS A 294 -6.94 -12.69 -8.82
CA HIS A 294 -6.39 -12.73 -10.19
C HIS A 294 -4.88 -12.42 -10.28
N LEU A 295 -4.26 -11.89 -9.21
CA LEU A 295 -2.82 -11.62 -9.11
C LEU A 295 -2.06 -12.74 -8.38
N ILE A 296 -2.78 -13.76 -7.88
CA ILE A 296 -2.23 -14.82 -7.05
C ILE A 296 -2.09 -16.09 -7.89
N ILE A 297 -0.86 -16.36 -8.34
CA ILE A 297 -0.53 -17.55 -9.15
C ILE A 297 -0.09 -18.72 -8.24
N SER A 298 0.54 -18.42 -7.11
CA SER A 298 1.05 -19.42 -6.17
C SER A 298 0.91 -18.96 -4.70
N PRO A 299 1.04 -19.85 -3.71
CA PRO A 299 1.01 -19.47 -2.28
C PRO A 299 2.00 -18.36 -1.93
N LYS A 300 3.19 -18.38 -2.55
CA LYS A 300 4.21 -17.33 -2.41
C LYS A 300 3.72 -15.97 -2.95
N HIS A 301 3.03 -15.96 -4.09
CA HIS A 301 2.37 -14.75 -4.59
C HIS A 301 1.28 -14.30 -3.63
N GLY A 302 0.46 -15.23 -3.12
CA GLY A 302 -0.59 -14.96 -2.16
C GLY A 302 -0.06 -14.25 -0.90
N PHE A 303 1.05 -14.72 -0.34
CA PHE A 303 1.72 -14.06 0.77
C PHE A 303 2.14 -12.63 0.41
N TYR A 304 2.76 -12.42 -0.75
CA TYR A 304 3.21 -11.09 -1.17
C TYR A 304 2.05 -10.11 -1.42
N VAL A 305 0.97 -10.58 -2.05
CA VAL A 305 -0.27 -9.79 -2.22
C VAL A 305 -0.83 -9.44 -0.85
N GLY A 306 -0.97 -10.43 0.04
CA GLY A 306 -1.45 -10.24 1.41
C GLY A 306 -0.60 -9.25 2.20
N SER A 307 0.72 -9.38 2.19
CA SER A 307 1.62 -8.45 2.85
C SER A 307 1.51 -7.04 2.30
N THR A 308 1.37 -6.87 0.98
CA THR A 308 1.23 -5.54 0.37
C THR A 308 -0.13 -4.91 0.72
N VAL A 309 -1.21 -5.69 0.78
CA VAL A 309 -2.52 -5.25 1.29
C VAL A 309 -2.40 -4.82 2.76
N GLY A 310 -1.74 -5.60 3.61
CA GLY A 310 -1.48 -5.26 5.01
C GLY A 310 -0.69 -3.95 5.16
N LEU A 311 0.34 -3.73 4.34
CA LEU A 311 1.09 -2.47 4.30
C LEU A 311 0.19 -1.28 3.86
N GLY A 312 -0.72 -1.52 2.91
CA GLY A 312 -1.71 -0.53 2.49
C GLY A 312 -2.65 -0.12 3.61
N PHE A 313 -3.15 -1.09 4.37
CA PHE A 313 -3.97 -0.83 5.55
C PHE A 313 -3.18 -0.01 6.59
N ALA A 314 -1.94 -0.43 6.87
CA ALA A 314 -1.06 0.24 7.82
C ALA A 314 -0.77 1.70 7.45
N LEU A 315 -0.80 2.10 6.17
CA LEU A 315 -0.63 3.51 5.78
C LEU A 315 -1.71 4.42 6.35
N VAL A 316 -2.99 4.02 6.22
CA VAL A 316 -4.13 4.82 6.70
C VAL A 316 -4.23 4.75 8.21
N GLU A 317 -4.01 3.58 8.80
CA GLU A 317 -4.01 3.42 10.25
C GLU A 317 -2.90 4.27 10.88
N ASN A 318 -1.67 4.17 10.37
CA ASN A 318 -0.53 4.93 10.87
C ASN A 318 -0.73 6.44 10.69
N ALA A 319 -1.40 6.88 9.61
CA ALA A 319 -1.75 8.30 9.46
C ALA A 319 -2.59 8.80 10.64
N SER A 320 -3.56 8.01 11.12
CA SER A 320 -4.41 8.35 12.27
C SER A 320 -3.61 8.43 13.58
N TYR A 321 -2.79 7.41 13.87
CA TYR A 321 -1.97 7.38 15.08
C TYR A 321 -0.96 8.52 15.14
N ILE A 322 -0.30 8.84 14.03
CA ILE A 322 0.68 9.93 13.97
C ILE A 322 -0.02 11.29 14.07
N SER A 323 -1.22 11.45 13.50
CA SER A 323 -2.03 12.65 13.71
C SER A 323 -2.35 12.86 15.20
N MET A 324 -2.82 11.82 15.89
CA MET A 324 -3.11 11.90 17.33
C MET A 324 -1.86 12.21 18.15
N ALA A 325 -0.72 11.58 17.82
CA ALA A 325 0.54 11.83 18.52
C ALA A 325 1.04 13.27 18.35
N LEU A 326 0.85 13.86 17.17
CA LEU A 326 1.23 15.25 16.88
C LEU A 326 0.26 16.28 17.49
N ALA A 327 -1.00 15.90 17.72
CA ALA A 327 -2.03 16.78 18.28
C ALA A 327 -2.01 16.89 19.81
N GLY A 328 -1.32 15.98 20.52
CA GLY A 328 -1.25 15.97 21.99
C GLY A 328 -0.32 17.02 22.59
N ASP A 329 -0.50 17.31 23.88
CA ASP A 329 0.29 18.33 24.62
C ASP A 329 1.80 18.02 24.63
N TYR A 330 2.15 16.74 24.68
CA TYR A 330 3.53 16.25 24.58
C TYR A 330 3.90 15.84 23.15
N SER A 331 3.49 16.63 22.16
CA SER A 331 3.57 16.30 20.73
C SER A 331 4.97 15.82 20.28
N SER A 332 6.05 16.42 20.77
CA SER A 332 7.42 16.00 20.43
C SER A 332 7.71 14.55 20.86
N ILE A 333 7.50 14.25 22.14
CA ILE A 333 7.83 12.95 22.75
C ILE A 333 6.86 11.88 22.23
N SER A 334 5.55 12.19 22.22
CA SER A 334 4.52 11.29 21.74
C SER A 334 4.74 10.92 20.26
N TYR A 335 5.07 11.91 19.41
CA TYR A 335 5.41 11.68 18.01
C TYR A 335 6.62 10.77 17.86
N PHE A 336 7.73 11.03 18.57
CA PHE A 336 8.95 10.23 18.46
C PHE A 336 8.69 8.75 18.78
N PHE A 337 8.04 8.47 19.91
CA PHE A 337 7.75 7.11 20.33
C PHE A 337 6.72 6.46 19.40
N THR A 338 5.62 7.13 19.09
CA THR A 338 4.57 6.58 18.22
C THR A 338 5.11 6.27 16.83
N ALA A 339 5.84 7.20 16.21
CA ALA A 339 6.44 7.01 14.89
C ALA A 339 7.44 5.84 14.90
N THR A 340 8.37 5.82 15.85
CA THR A 340 9.42 4.79 15.93
C THR A 340 8.83 3.41 16.19
N LEU A 341 7.94 3.30 17.18
CA LEU A 341 7.29 2.05 17.53
C LEU A 341 6.51 1.53 16.33
N ARG A 342 5.57 2.33 15.80
CA ARG A 342 4.74 1.87 14.69
C ARG A 342 5.57 1.52 13.46
N GLY A 343 6.59 2.33 13.18
CA GLY A 343 7.57 2.16 12.12
C GLY A 343 8.27 0.79 12.13
N LEU A 344 8.69 0.33 13.31
CA LEU A 344 9.47 -0.89 13.50
C LEU A 344 8.64 -2.11 13.91
N SER A 345 7.39 -1.90 14.33
CA SER A 345 6.57 -2.91 15.01
C SER A 345 5.25 -3.21 14.29
N SER A 346 4.26 -2.33 14.38
CA SER A 346 2.91 -2.57 13.86
C SER A 346 2.89 -2.75 12.35
N ILE A 347 3.69 -1.98 11.59
CA ILE A 347 3.72 -2.05 10.13
C ILE A 347 4.18 -3.43 9.62
N PRO A 348 5.33 -3.98 10.05
CA PRO A 348 5.68 -5.35 9.67
C PRO A 348 4.70 -6.38 10.24
N GLY A 349 4.04 -6.09 11.37
CA GLY A 349 2.93 -6.88 11.91
C GLY A 349 1.77 -7.04 10.93
N HIS A 350 1.20 -5.93 10.44
CA HIS A 350 0.13 -5.96 9.43
C HIS A 350 0.54 -6.70 8.16
N ALA A 351 1.78 -6.48 7.68
CA ALA A 351 2.29 -7.19 6.52
C ALA A 351 2.38 -8.71 6.76
N MET A 352 2.76 -9.12 7.96
CA MET A 352 2.87 -10.53 8.35
C MET A 352 1.49 -11.19 8.49
N TRP A 353 0.57 -10.60 9.27
CA TRP A 353 -0.74 -11.17 9.56
C TRP A 353 -1.59 -11.32 8.30
N THR A 354 -1.70 -10.26 7.51
CA THR A 354 -2.42 -10.34 6.23
C THR A 354 -1.68 -11.21 5.22
N GLY A 355 -0.35 -11.30 5.30
CA GLY A 355 0.47 -12.24 4.53
C GLY A 355 0.10 -13.71 4.80
N LEU A 356 -0.16 -14.09 6.06
CA LEU A 356 -0.62 -15.45 6.41
C LEU A 356 -1.96 -15.78 5.76
N SER A 357 -2.93 -14.87 5.84
CA SER A 357 -4.23 -15.01 5.16
C SER A 357 -4.04 -15.11 3.64
N GLY A 358 -3.18 -14.26 3.06
CA GLY A 358 -2.88 -14.28 1.64
C GLY A 358 -2.20 -15.56 1.16
N TYR A 359 -1.27 -16.12 1.93
CA TYR A 359 -0.65 -17.41 1.63
C TYR A 359 -1.69 -18.52 1.62
N ALA A 360 -2.56 -18.57 2.63
CA ALA A 360 -3.62 -19.56 2.72
C ALA A 360 -4.63 -19.46 1.57
N ILE A 361 -4.97 -18.24 1.13
CA ILE A 361 -5.77 -17.98 -0.08
C ILE A 361 -5.03 -18.51 -1.31
N GLY A 362 -3.72 -18.27 -1.43
CA GLY A 362 -2.92 -18.80 -2.52
C GLY A 362 -2.86 -20.33 -2.58
N CYS A 363 -2.78 -21.02 -1.42
CA CYS A 363 -2.91 -22.48 -1.34
C CYS A 363 -4.30 -22.97 -1.76
N TRP A 364 -5.35 -22.20 -1.44
CA TRP A 364 -6.71 -22.55 -1.84
C TRP A 364 -6.89 -22.39 -3.37
N LEU A 365 -6.36 -21.32 -3.97
CA LEU A 365 -6.38 -21.11 -5.42
C LEU A 365 -5.55 -22.16 -6.17
N SER A 366 -4.37 -22.54 -5.66
CA SER A 366 -3.52 -23.54 -6.29
C SER A 366 -4.14 -24.95 -6.35
N ARG A 367 -5.19 -25.20 -5.55
CA ARG A 367 -5.99 -26.44 -5.60
C ARG A 367 -7.07 -26.42 -6.70
N GLY A 368 -7.04 -25.44 -7.60
CA GLY A 368 -7.98 -25.31 -8.72
C GLY A 368 -9.27 -24.59 -8.39
N ASN A 369 -9.39 -23.99 -7.20
CA ASN A 369 -10.52 -23.14 -6.88
C ASN A 369 -10.39 -21.81 -7.62
N THR A 370 -11.47 -21.36 -8.25
CA THR A 370 -11.49 -20.10 -8.99
C THR A 370 -12.62 -19.21 -8.47
N LEU A 371 -12.34 -17.91 -8.38
CA LEU A 371 -13.37 -16.90 -8.18
C LEU A 371 -13.76 -16.34 -9.55
N PRO A 372 -15.04 -16.00 -9.79
CA PRO A 372 -15.44 -15.28 -10.99
C PRO A 372 -14.64 -13.97 -11.06
N SER A 373 -13.76 -13.85 -12.06
CA SER A 373 -12.99 -12.62 -12.21
C SER A 373 -13.93 -11.50 -12.67
N ILE A 374 -14.06 -10.45 -11.85
CA ILE A 374 -14.81 -9.24 -12.20
C ILE A 374 -14.08 -8.46 -13.33
N SER A 375 -12.80 -8.77 -13.56
CA SER A 375 -11.96 -8.13 -14.58
C SER A 375 -11.31 -9.20 -15.46
N GLY A 376 -11.84 -9.42 -16.67
CA GLY A 376 -11.31 -10.36 -17.67
C GLY A 376 -9.92 -10.01 -18.24
N THR A 377 -9.10 -9.23 -17.53
CA THR A 377 -7.79 -8.78 -17.99
C THR A 377 -6.71 -9.09 -16.96
N ALA A 378 -6.37 -10.37 -16.78
CA ALA A 378 -5.07 -10.74 -16.26
C ALA A 378 -4.10 -10.75 -17.44
N TYR A 379 -3.56 -9.59 -17.82
CA TYR A 379 -2.31 -9.55 -18.58
C TYR A 379 -1.15 -9.68 -17.59
N LEU A 380 -1.14 -10.79 -16.86
CA LEU A 380 0.10 -11.31 -16.31
C LEU A 380 0.79 -11.95 -17.52
N SER A 381 2.04 -11.58 -17.76
CA SER A 381 2.89 -12.47 -18.53
C SER A 381 2.89 -13.80 -17.79
N ASP A 382 2.33 -14.86 -18.39
CA ASP A 382 2.34 -16.21 -17.82
C ASP A 382 3.77 -16.72 -17.55
N ASP A 383 4.77 -16.03 -18.09
CA ASP A 383 6.17 -16.35 -17.92
C ASP A 383 6.78 -15.58 -16.73
N ALA A 384 6.80 -16.23 -15.56
CA ALA A 384 7.48 -15.76 -14.35
C ALA A 384 9.01 -15.64 -14.50
N GLU A 385 9.57 -16.21 -15.57
CA GLU A 385 10.99 -16.22 -15.91
C GLU A 385 11.32 -15.28 -17.09
N ALA A 386 10.37 -14.42 -17.50
CA ALA A 386 10.57 -13.49 -18.59
C ALA A 386 11.83 -12.62 -18.38
N ASN A 387 12.80 -12.77 -19.27
CA ASN A 387 14.01 -11.96 -19.27
C ASN A 387 13.72 -10.55 -19.79
N TRP A 388 13.75 -9.58 -18.88
CA TRP A 388 13.55 -8.18 -19.20
C TRP A 388 14.81 -7.58 -19.82
N VAL A 389 14.69 -7.08 -21.05
CA VAL A 389 15.72 -6.29 -21.72
C VAL A 389 15.40 -4.82 -21.52
N LEU A 390 16.31 -4.10 -20.87
CA LEU A 390 16.15 -2.69 -20.56
C LEU A 390 16.74 -1.87 -21.71
N TYR A 391 15.96 -0.96 -22.29
CA TYR A 391 16.49 -0.02 -23.28
C TYR A 391 16.67 1.36 -22.64
N ASP A 392 17.82 1.99 -22.86
CA ASP A 392 18.05 3.36 -22.44
C ASP A 392 17.23 4.34 -23.30
N LYS A 393 17.30 5.63 -22.95
CA LYS A 393 16.65 6.68 -23.76
C LYS A 393 17.17 6.72 -25.21
N LYS A 394 18.30 6.10 -25.54
CA LYS A 394 18.91 6.07 -26.87
C LYS A 394 18.61 4.77 -27.62
N GLY A 395 17.77 3.88 -27.05
CA GLY A 395 17.44 2.59 -27.65
C GLY A 395 18.56 1.54 -27.55
N ALA A 396 19.59 1.79 -26.74
CA ALA A 396 20.63 0.81 -26.45
C ALA A 396 20.18 -0.13 -25.34
N VAL A 397 20.46 -1.42 -25.50
CA VAL A 397 20.26 -2.41 -24.42
C VAL A 397 21.20 -2.04 -23.28
N ILE A 398 20.63 -1.64 -22.14
CA ILE A 398 21.37 -1.54 -20.89
C ILE A 398 21.61 -2.98 -20.46
N GLU A 399 22.86 -3.43 -20.56
CA GLU A 399 23.29 -4.67 -19.91
C GLU A 399 22.79 -4.64 -18.48
N GLN A 400 21.96 -5.62 -18.15
CA GLN A 400 21.24 -5.71 -16.90
C GLN A 400 22.20 -5.40 -15.75
N SER A 401 22.09 -4.19 -15.18
CA SER A 401 22.31 -4.14 -13.75
C SER A 401 21.32 -5.13 -13.19
N SER A 402 21.81 -6.13 -12.47
CA SER A 402 21.11 -7.28 -11.91
C SER A 402 20.08 -6.89 -10.83
N TRP A 403 19.16 -5.98 -11.16
CA TRP A 403 18.04 -5.60 -10.29
C TRP A 403 16.88 -6.60 -10.43
N ALA A 404 17.04 -7.61 -11.30
CA ALA A 404 16.21 -8.81 -11.34
C ALA A 404 16.41 -9.60 -10.04
N THR A 405 15.54 -9.34 -9.05
CA THR A 405 14.61 -10.32 -8.44
C THR A 405 15.10 -11.74 -8.10
N VAL A 406 16.39 -12.00 -8.04
CA VAL A 406 16.89 -13.16 -7.29
C VAL A 406 16.96 -12.71 -5.83
N PRO A 407 16.35 -13.45 -4.88
CA PRO A 407 16.59 -13.22 -3.47
C PRO A 407 18.09 -13.04 -3.25
N SER A 408 18.52 -11.93 -2.63
CA SER A 408 19.95 -11.60 -2.61
C SER A 408 20.75 -12.82 -2.11
N PRO A 409 21.89 -13.18 -2.72
CA PRO A 409 22.64 -14.38 -2.32
C PRO A 409 22.95 -14.40 -0.81
N GLN A 410 23.11 -13.22 -0.23
CA GLN A 410 23.24 -13.01 1.21
C GLN A 410 21.99 -13.39 1.98
N MET A 411 20.79 -12.98 1.53
CA MET A 411 19.53 -13.33 2.16
C MET A 411 19.23 -14.83 2.02
N VAL A 412 19.46 -15.44 0.85
CA VAL A 412 19.29 -16.89 0.68
C VAL A 412 20.20 -17.65 1.63
N LYS A 413 21.48 -17.25 1.71
CA LYS A 413 22.44 -17.85 2.66
C LYS A 413 22.00 -17.66 4.10
N TRP A 414 21.46 -16.50 4.45
CA TRP A 414 21.01 -16.21 5.81
C TRP A 414 19.74 -16.98 6.18
N LEU A 415 18.71 -16.98 5.32
CA LEU A 415 17.49 -17.78 5.50
C LEU A 415 17.79 -19.28 5.52
N GLY A 416 18.74 -19.74 4.70
CA GLY A 416 19.17 -21.13 4.66
C GLY A 416 19.72 -21.63 6.00
N LYS A 417 20.36 -20.77 6.80
CA LYS A 417 20.76 -21.11 8.18
C LYS A 417 19.58 -21.43 9.09
N HIS A 418 18.42 -20.81 8.82
CA HIS A 418 17.21 -20.94 9.62
C HIS A 418 16.18 -21.94 9.04
N GLN A 419 16.47 -22.56 7.89
CA GLN A 419 15.54 -23.47 7.21
C GLN A 419 15.15 -24.69 8.07
N LYS A 420 16.10 -25.28 8.81
CA LYS A 420 15.83 -26.44 9.71
C LYS A 420 14.86 -26.11 10.84
N HIS A 421 14.72 -24.83 11.13
CA HIS A 421 14.00 -24.27 12.26
C HIS A 421 12.70 -23.58 11.82
N ALA A 422 12.34 -23.71 10.54
CA ALA A 422 11.25 -22.99 9.92
C ALA A 422 9.90 -23.59 10.31
N TRP A 423 8.91 -22.72 10.52
CA TRP A 423 7.54 -23.11 10.79
C TRP A 423 6.77 -23.31 9.49
N GLN A 424 5.86 -24.28 9.50
CA GLN A 424 4.95 -24.49 8.38
C GLN A 424 3.98 -23.31 8.25
N MET A 425 3.66 -22.97 7.01
CA MET A 425 2.68 -21.94 6.69
C MET A 425 1.24 -22.49 6.78
N PRO A 426 0.25 -21.66 7.14
CA PRO A 426 -1.14 -22.08 7.13
C PRO A 426 -1.63 -22.35 5.71
N GLN A 427 -2.11 -23.57 5.45
CA GLN A 427 -2.53 -24.00 4.11
C GLN A 427 -4.03 -23.88 3.85
N THR A 428 -4.82 -23.56 4.88
CA THR A 428 -6.28 -23.38 4.77
C THR A 428 -6.66 -21.96 5.17
N ILE A 429 -7.65 -21.39 4.47
CA ILE A 429 -8.09 -19.99 4.70
C ILE A 429 -8.48 -19.77 6.16
N SER A 430 -9.21 -20.71 6.77
CA SER A 430 -9.61 -20.61 8.17
C SER A 430 -8.42 -20.53 9.12
N ILE A 431 -7.41 -21.40 8.96
CA ILE A 431 -6.22 -21.39 9.82
C ILE A 431 -5.41 -20.12 9.58
N GLY A 432 -5.19 -19.72 8.32
CA GLY A 432 -4.44 -18.50 7.99
C GLY A 432 -5.07 -17.25 8.59
N LEU A 433 -6.39 -17.11 8.44
CA LEU A 433 -7.15 -16.01 9.00
C LEU A 433 -7.19 -16.04 10.53
N MET A 434 -7.41 -17.21 11.15
CA MET A 434 -7.39 -17.33 12.61
C MET A 434 -6.01 -16.99 13.20
N MET A 435 -4.92 -17.38 12.54
CA MET A 435 -3.57 -17.00 12.96
C MET A 435 -3.32 -15.49 12.82
N ALA A 436 -3.83 -14.87 11.75
CA ALA A 436 -3.74 -13.42 11.55
C ALA A 436 -4.50 -12.66 12.66
N ILE A 437 -5.76 -13.06 12.90
CA ILE A 437 -6.60 -12.49 13.96
C ILE A 437 -5.96 -12.69 15.33
N ALA A 438 -5.48 -13.90 15.64
CA ALA A 438 -4.84 -14.19 16.93
C ALA A 438 -3.55 -13.39 17.13
N GLY A 439 -2.70 -13.29 16.11
CA GLY A 439 -1.46 -12.50 16.17
C GLY A 439 -1.74 -11.02 16.42
N HIS A 440 -2.74 -10.47 15.73
CA HIS A 440 -3.16 -9.09 15.91
C HIS A 440 -3.85 -8.87 17.27
N ALA A 441 -4.74 -9.78 17.69
CA ALA A 441 -5.39 -9.73 19.00
C ALA A 441 -4.40 -9.81 20.16
N LEU A 442 -3.38 -10.67 20.06
CA LEU A 442 -2.30 -10.74 21.05
C LEU A 442 -1.51 -9.43 21.11
N TRP A 443 -1.23 -8.82 19.96
CA TRP A 443 -0.55 -7.52 19.90
C TRP A 443 -1.34 -6.43 20.64
N ASN A 444 -2.62 -6.27 20.31
CA ASN A 444 -3.47 -5.23 20.90
C ASN A 444 -3.81 -5.53 22.36
N GLY A 445 -4.24 -6.77 22.64
CA GLY A 445 -4.72 -7.19 23.95
C GLY A 445 -3.63 -7.20 25.00
N SER A 446 -2.41 -7.62 24.64
CA SER A 446 -1.30 -7.55 25.59
C SER A 446 -0.84 -6.12 25.85
N SER A 447 -0.84 -5.25 24.84
CA SER A 447 -0.50 -3.83 24.99
C SER A 447 -1.54 -3.11 25.87
N TRP A 448 -2.83 -3.39 25.66
CA TRP A 448 -3.91 -2.90 26.50
C TRP A 448 -3.81 -3.45 27.93
N GLY A 449 -3.61 -4.77 28.09
CA GLY A 449 -3.50 -5.40 29.41
C GLY A 449 -2.32 -4.90 30.24
N VAL A 450 -1.15 -4.67 29.62
CA VAL A 450 -0.01 -4.02 30.30
C VAL A 450 -0.33 -2.56 30.63
N GLY A 451 -1.01 -1.84 29.73
CA GLY A 451 -1.51 -0.49 30.00
C GLY A 451 -2.44 -0.45 31.22
N MET A 452 -3.34 -1.43 31.35
CA MET A 452 -4.26 -1.55 32.47
C MET A 452 -3.55 -1.83 33.80
N ILE A 453 -2.57 -2.74 33.81
CA ILE A 453 -1.79 -3.05 35.02
C ILE A 453 -1.02 -1.81 35.52
N LEU A 454 -0.67 -0.89 34.60
CA LEU A 454 0.14 0.28 34.87
C LEU A 454 -0.66 1.59 34.97
N ILE A 455 -2.00 1.54 34.86
CA ILE A 455 -2.85 2.74 34.69
C ILE A 455 -2.72 3.73 35.85
N ASP A 456 -2.60 3.24 37.08
CA ASP A 456 -2.45 4.08 38.30
C ASP A 456 -1.00 4.42 38.63
N ASN A 457 -0.04 3.93 37.83
CA ASN A 457 1.38 4.05 38.10
C ASN A 457 2.01 5.08 37.17
N THR A 458 2.10 6.32 37.63
CA THR A 458 2.77 7.42 36.89
C THR A 458 4.28 7.45 37.09
N SER A 459 4.85 6.47 37.81
CA SER A 459 6.28 6.42 38.04
C SER A 459 7.06 6.14 36.75
N GLY A 460 8.31 6.61 36.69
CA GLY A 460 9.21 6.29 35.58
C GLY A 460 9.36 4.77 35.34
N LEU A 461 9.14 3.94 36.37
CA LEU A 461 9.14 2.49 36.24
C LEU A 461 8.00 1.98 35.33
N ALA A 462 6.81 2.56 35.40
CA ALA A 462 5.69 2.16 34.55
C ALA A 462 5.97 2.44 33.06
N ILE A 463 6.54 3.62 32.76
CA ILE A 463 6.97 3.96 31.41
C ILE A 463 8.04 2.97 30.91
N VAL A 464 9.02 2.63 31.75
CA VAL A 464 10.06 1.65 31.40
C VAL A 464 9.46 0.27 31.14
N LEU A 465 8.50 -0.18 31.96
CA LEU A 465 7.85 -1.47 31.78
C LEU A 465 7.00 -1.51 30.50
N GLN A 466 6.29 -0.43 30.18
CA GLN A 466 5.52 -0.35 28.94
C GLN A 466 6.42 -0.36 27.70
N LEU A 467 7.53 0.39 27.73
CA LEU A 467 8.53 0.36 26.66
C LEU A 467 9.22 -1.01 26.56
N ALA A 468 9.54 -1.66 27.69
CA ALA A 468 10.11 -3.00 27.71
C ALA A 468 9.16 -4.04 27.11
N TRP A 469 7.86 -3.95 27.41
CA TRP A 469 6.83 -4.80 26.81
C TRP A 469 6.77 -4.62 25.29
N LEU A 470 6.78 -3.37 24.82
CA LEU A 470 6.78 -3.06 23.39
C LEU A 470 8.02 -3.62 22.68
N VAL A 471 9.22 -3.48 23.28
CA VAL A 471 10.45 -4.07 22.74
C VAL A 471 10.34 -5.59 22.68
N LEU A 472 9.81 -6.23 23.73
CA LEU A 472 9.59 -7.68 23.74
C LEU A 472 8.64 -8.12 22.62
N MET A 473 7.53 -7.41 22.42
CA MET A 473 6.58 -7.67 21.34
C MET A 473 7.22 -7.54 19.96
N VAL A 474 8.04 -6.50 19.75
CA VAL A 474 8.85 -6.35 18.53
C VAL A 474 9.74 -7.58 18.33
N LEU A 475 10.52 -7.97 19.34
CA LEU A 475 11.43 -9.12 19.25
C LEU A 475 10.68 -10.43 18.94
N ILE A 476 9.50 -10.64 19.52
CA ILE A 476 8.66 -11.80 19.26
C ILE A 476 8.13 -11.78 17.82
N LEU A 477 7.63 -10.64 17.34
CA LEU A 477 7.18 -10.49 15.95
C LEU A 477 8.32 -10.81 14.97
N TRP A 478 9.50 -10.24 15.21
CA TRP A 478 10.68 -10.50 14.40
C TRP A 478 11.09 -11.96 14.44
N PHE A 479 11.08 -12.59 15.61
CA PHE A 479 11.31 -14.02 15.75
C PHE A 479 10.32 -14.84 14.92
N CYS A 480 9.02 -14.52 14.96
CA CYS A 480 8.00 -15.20 14.15
C CYS A 480 8.27 -15.03 12.64
N ILE A 481 8.58 -13.81 12.19
CA ILE A 481 8.95 -13.53 10.79
C ILE A 481 10.16 -14.39 10.39
N LEU A 482 11.20 -14.46 11.22
CA LEU A 482 12.39 -15.29 10.96
C LEU A 482 12.09 -16.79 10.84
N ARG A 483 11.08 -17.28 11.56
CA ARG A 483 10.67 -18.69 11.53
C ARG A 483 9.83 -19.02 10.30
N TRP A 484 9.07 -18.06 9.80
CA TRP A 484 8.15 -18.24 8.69
C TRP A 484 8.75 -17.92 7.32
N LEU A 485 9.63 -16.92 7.25
CA LEU A 485 10.22 -16.43 6.01
C LEU A 485 11.00 -17.51 5.22
N PRO A 486 11.76 -18.45 5.85
CA PRO A 486 12.41 -19.52 5.11
C PRO A 486 11.42 -20.40 4.33
N THR A 487 10.26 -20.72 4.92
CA THR A 487 9.22 -21.52 4.26
C THR A 487 8.62 -20.79 3.06
N ILE A 488 8.56 -19.46 3.06
CA ILE A 488 7.98 -18.71 1.93
C ILE A 488 9.00 -18.49 0.81
N VAL A 489 10.24 -18.17 1.18
CA VAL A 489 11.27 -17.74 0.23
C VAL A 489 12.05 -18.93 -0.34
N LEU A 490 12.29 -19.97 0.47
CA LEU A 490 13.11 -21.13 0.10
C LEU A 490 12.28 -22.36 -0.29
N SER A 491 10.94 -22.33 -0.17
CA SER A 491 10.14 -23.47 -0.59
C SER A 491 10.45 -23.83 -2.04
N PRO A 492 10.62 -25.13 -2.35
CA PRO A 492 10.91 -25.57 -3.71
C PRO A 492 9.83 -25.05 -4.65
N LYS A 493 10.22 -24.72 -5.89
CA LYS A 493 9.28 -24.68 -7.01
C LYS A 493 8.67 -26.09 -7.07
N GLU A 494 7.43 -26.25 -6.60
CA GLU A 494 6.64 -27.46 -6.90
C GLU A 494 6.29 -27.44 -8.39
#